data_AF-A0A9P6IPL5-F1
#
_entry.id   AF-A0A9P6IPL5-F1
#
_cell.length_a   1.000
_cell.length_b   1.000
_cell.length_c   1.000
_cell.angle_alpha   90.00
_cell.angle_beta   90.00
_cell.angle_gamma   90.00
#
_symmetry.space_group_name_H-M   'P 1'
#
loop_
_entity.id
_entity.type
_entity.pdbx_description
1 polymer ?
#
loop_
_entity_poly.entity_id
_entity_poly.type
_entity_poly.pdbx_seq_one_letter_code
_entity_poly.pdbx_strand_id
1 'polypeptide(L)' 'MDDEYQSFRTPDGSIKRIEVSTDEETGLKIIFWEDIQFQFPGTSYVMNGDIGISLARDSKRRR' A
#
# COMPACT_ATOMS: atom_id res chain seq x y z
N MET A 1 -13.51 -13.92 -6.81
CA MET A 1 -12.38 -13.28 -6.12
C MET A 1 -13.01 -12.48 -5.01
N ASP A 2 -12.68 -12.78 -3.75
CA ASP A 2 -13.18 -12.02 -2.61
C ASP A 2 -12.31 -10.76 -2.48
N ASP A 3 -12.91 -9.59 -2.70
CA ASP A 3 -12.19 -8.32 -2.59
C ASP A 3 -11.84 -8.08 -1.11
N GLU A 4 -10.56 -8.21 -0.76
CA GLU A 4 -10.08 -8.00 0.60
C GLU A 4 -9.58 -6.56 0.78
N TYR A 5 -9.95 -5.91 1.88
CA TYR A 5 -9.55 -4.52 2.16
C TYR A 5 -8.72 -4.44 3.44
N GLN A 6 -7.53 -3.85 3.34
CA GLN A 6 -6.64 -3.57 4.49
C GLN A 6 -6.60 -2.10 4.85
N SER A 7 -6.33 -1.82 6.13
CA SER A 7 -6.31 -0.47 6.66
C SER A 7 -4.91 0.10 6.67
N PHE A 8 -4.75 1.28 6.06
CA PHE A 8 -3.51 2.04 6.01
C PHE A 8 -3.66 3.34 6.77
N ARG A 9 -2.61 3.69 7.51
CA ARG A 9 -2.52 4.93 8.28
C ARG A 9 -1.32 5.76 7.84
N THR A 10 -1.50 7.05 7.69
CA THR A 10 -0.41 8.02 7.42
C THR A 10 0.07 8.70 8.72
N PRO A 11 1.25 9.36 8.72
CA PRO A 11 1.80 10.03 9.91
C PRO A 11 0.92 11.14 10.49
N ASP A 12 0.09 11.75 9.65
CA ASP A 12 -0.91 12.76 10.04
C ASP A 12 -2.12 12.15 10.80
N GLY A 13 -2.17 10.83 10.93
CA GLY A 13 -3.25 10.09 11.58
C GLY A 13 -4.42 9.73 10.67
N SER A 14 -4.40 10.09 9.39
CA SER A 14 -5.44 9.70 8.44
C SER A 14 -5.44 8.18 8.23
N ILE A 15 -6.63 7.56 8.26
CA ILE A 15 -6.81 6.12 8.05
C ILE A 15 -7.74 5.89 6.87
N LYS A 16 -7.33 5.03 5.93
CA LYS A 16 -8.14 4.60 4.78
C LYS A 16 -8.04 3.09 4.60
N ARG A 17 -9.09 2.51 4.03
CA ARG A 17 -9.11 1.11 3.62
C ARG A 17 -8.83 1.04 2.14
N ILE A 18 -7.89 0.18 1.76
CA ILE A 18 -7.44 0.02 0.38
C ILE A 18 -7.62 -1.45 0.01
N GLU A 19 -8.11 -1.67 -1.19
CA GLU A 19 -8.27 -3.01 -1.75
C GLU A 19 -6.90 -3.67 -1.91
N VAL A 20 -6.84 -4.97 -1.62
CA VAL A 20 -5.64 -5.76 -1.65
C VAL A 20 -5.86 -6.92 -2.58
N SER A 21 -5.06 -6.98 -3.64
CA SER A 21 -5.06 -8.10 -4.55
C SER A 21 -4.15 -9.21 -4.01
N THR A 22 -4.38 -10.43 -4.47
CA THR A 22 -3.48 -11.55 -4.19
C THR A 22 -2.72 -11.88 -5.47
N ASP A 23 -1.39 -11.91 -5.39
CA ASP A 23 -0.53 -12.32 -6.48
C ASP A 23 -0.71 -13.83 -6.74
N GLU A 24 -1.15 -14.20 -7.94
CA GLU A 24 -1.51 -15.59 -8.26
C GLU A 24 -0.29 -16.53 -8.31
N GLU A 25 0.92 -15.99 -8.51
CA GLU A 25 2.15 -16.78 -8.58
C GLU A 25 2.72 -17.08 -7.19
N THR A 26 2.71 -16.11 -6.29
CA THR A 26 3.33 -16.21 -4.95
C THR A 26 2.31 -16.40 -3.83
N GLY A 27 1.02 -16.15 -4.08
CA GLY A 27 -0.04 -16.12 -3.07
C GLY A 27 0.08 -14.94 -2.09
N LEU A 28 0.98 -13.99 -2.35
CA LEU A 28 1.20 -12.85 -1.47
C LEU A 28 0.15 -11.77 -1.71
N LYS A 29 -0.23 -11.09 -0.64
CA LYS A 29 -1.08 -9.90 -0.69
C LYS A 29 -0.27 -8.73 -1.24
N ILE A 30 -0.74 -8.14 -2.33
CA ILE A 30 -0.12 -7.01 -3.02
C ILE A 30 -1.06 -5.82 -3.07
N ILE A 31 -0.48 -4.63 -3.05
CA ILE A 31 -1.20 -3.37 -3.15
C ILE A 31 -0.47 -2.49 -4.13
N PHE A 32 -1.21 -1.87 -5.03
CA PHE A 32 -0.62 -1.01 -6.03
C PHE A 32 -0.34 0.37 -5.46
N TRP A 33 0.79 0.92 -5.89
CA TRP A 33 1.20 2.26 -5.50
C TRP A 33 0.15 3.32 -5.91
N GLU A 34 -0.53 3.11 -7.03
CA GLU A 34 -1.56 4.02 -7.56
C GLU A 34 -2.75 4.13 -6.60
N ASP A 35 -3.22 3.02 -6.04
CA ASP A 35 -4.33 3.00 -5.07
C ASP A 35 -3.96 3.75 -3.79
N ILE A 36 -2.71 3.59 -3.34
CA ILE A 36 -2.17 4.30 -2.19
C ILE A 36 -2.10 5.80 -2.47
N GLN A 37 -1.62 6.23 -3.65
CA GLN A 37 -1.59 7.65 -4.00
C GLN A 37 -2.97 8.24 -4.23
N PHE A 38 -3.93 7.45 -4.71
CA PHE A 38 -5.30 7.90 -4.87
C PHE A 38 -5.95 8.24 -3.52
N GLN A 39 -5.75 7.37 -2.52
CA GLN A 39 -6.28 7.59 -1.16
C GLN A 39 -5.43 8.56 -0.33
N PHE A 40 -4.12 8.58 -0.55
CA PHE A 40 -3.14 9.38 0.17
C PHE A 40 -2.20 10.13 -0.80
N PRO A 41 -2.67 11.22 -1.42
CA PRO A 41 -1.91 11.92 -2.45
C PRO A 41 -0.58 12.46 -1.92
N GLY A 42 0.52 12.13 -2.60
CA GLY A 42 1.85 12.62 -2.24
C GLY A 42 2.47 11.95 -1.02
N THR A 43 1.82 10.93 -0.45
CA THR A 43 2.36 10.20 0.69
C THR A 43 3.54 9.34 0.28
N SER A 44 4.63 9.44 1.03
CA SER A 44 5.83 8.60 0.89
C SER A 44 5.92 7.52 1.97
N TYR A 45 4.98 7.48 2.91
CA TYR A 45 5.01 6.57 4.05
C TYR A 45 3.61 6.25 4.56
N VAL A 46 3.31 4.95 4.69
CA VAL A 46 2.06 4.45 5.28
C VAL A 46 2.39 3.38 6.32
N MET A 47 1.44 3.13 7.22
CA MET A 47 1.51 2.08 8.22
C MET A 47 0.35 1.11 8.02
N ASN A 48 0.64 -0.18 8.12
CA ASN A 48 -0.37 -1.24 8.15
C ASN A 48 -0.20 -2.02 9.47
N GLY A 49 -1.11 -1.78 10.41
CA GLY A 49 -0.89 -2.18 11.81
C GLY A 49 0.42 -1.59 12.36
N ASP A 50 1.32 -2.46 12.80
CA ASP A 50 2.63 -2.10 13.35
C ASP A 50 3.73 -2.00 12.27
N ILE A 51 3.43 -2.35 11.02
CA ILE A 51 4.40 -2.35 9.93
C ILE A 51 4.44 -0.97 9.26
N GLY A 52 5.60 -0.31 9.33
CA GLY A 52 5.88 0.91 8.58
C GLY A 52 6.36 0.62 7.16
N ILE A 53 5.68 1.16 6.16
CA ILE A 53 5.94 0.95 4.73
C ILE A 53 6.34 2.29 4.11
N SER A 54 7.60 2.40 3.70
CA SER A 54 8.09 3.54 2.92
C SER A 54 7.87 3.30 1.43
N LEU A 55 7.18 4.23 0.77
CA LEU A 55 6.86 4.18 -0.65
C LEU A 55 7.93 4.96 -1.43
N ALA A 56 8.73 4.25 -2.21
CA ALA A 56 9.71 4.89 -3.09
C ALA A 56 9.05 5.24 -4.43
N ARG A 57 9.03 6.54 -4.80
CA ARG A 57 8.40 7.04 -6.04
C ARG A 57 9.24 6.82 -7.31
N ASP A 58 10.45 6.31 -7.18
CA ASP A 58 11.32 6.08 -8.33
C ASP A 58 12.29 4.94 -8.02
N SER A 59 12.06 3.81 -8.68
CA SER A 59 12.91 2.64 -8.60
C SER A 59 14.22 2.91 -9.35
N LYS A 60 15.16 3.62 -8.71
CA LYS A 60 16.60 3.40 -8.99
C LYS A 60 17.06 1.97 -8.59
N ARG A 61 16.15 1.00 -8.51
CA ARG A 61 16.44 -0.42 -8.39
C ARG A 61 16.79 -0.95 -9.78
N ARG A 62 18.08 -1.14 -10.02
CA ARG A 62 18.55 -2.08 -11.05
C ARG A 62 17.90 -3.45 -10.77
N ARG A 63 17.21 -4.00 -11.77
CA ARG A 63 16.93 -5.44 -11.86
C ARG A 63 18.23 -6.21 -12.01
#